data_AF-A0A7C2P0T9-F1
#
_entry.id   AF-A0A7C2P0T9-F1
#
_cell.length_a   1.000
_cell.length_b   1.000
_cell.length_c   1.000
_cell.angle_alpha   90.00
_cell.angle_beta   90.00
_cell.angle_gamma   90.00
#
_symmetry.space_group_name_H-M   'P 1'
#
loop_
_entity.id
_entity.type
_entity.pdbx_description
1 polymer ?
#
loop_
_entity_poly.entity_id
_entity_poly.type
_entity_poly.pdbx_seq_one_letter_code
_entity_poly.pdbx_strand_id
1 'polypeptide(L)' 'MMTPYEKLKSLPHAANCLKSDVTFEALDKRAAAISDNEAAQQLHEARKKLFRSINRRSTHAA' A
#
# COMPACT_ATOMS: atom_id res chain seq x y z
N MET A 1 -10.28 -7.43 -10.02
CA MET A 1 -9.57 -8.33 -9.10
C MET A 1 -9.96 -7.90 -7.69
N MET A 2 -10.25 -8.82 -6.76
CA MET A 2 -10.52 -8.42 -5.37
C MET A 2 -9.22 -8.33 -4.58
N THR A 3 -9.08 -7.29 -3.78
CA THR A 3 -8.01 -7.24 -2.78
C THR A 3 -8.28 -8.28 -1.68
N PRO A 4 -7.26 -8.74 -0.93
CA PRO A 4 -7.46 -9.62 0.22
C PRO A 4 -8.47 -9.07 1.24
N TYR A 5 -8.51 -7.75 1.42
CA TYR A 5 -9.48 -7.08 2.29
C TYR A 5 -10.92 -7.19 1.77
N GLU A 6 -11.14 -6.91 0.48
CA GLU A 6 -12.46 -7.08 -0.15
C GLU A 6 -12.92 -8.54 -0.10
N LYS A 7 -11.99 -9.48 -0.29
CA LYS A 7 -12.28 -10.90 -0.16
C LYS A 7 -12.71 -11.26 1.26
N LEU A 8 -12.02 -10.77 2.28
CA LEU A 8 -12.42 -10.96 3.69
C LEU A 8 -13.82 -10.41 3.93
N LYS A 9 -14.12 -9.20 3.46
CA LYS A 9 -15.43 -8.56 3.62
C LYS A 9 -16.58 -9.32 2.94
N SER A 10 -16.28 -10.09 1.89
CA SER A 10 -17.27 -10.91 1.18
C SER A 10 -17.68 -12.21 1.91
N LEU A 11 -16.97 -12.61 2.97
CA LEU A 11 -17.23 -13.85 3.69
C LEU A 11 -18.42 -13.71 4.66
N PRO A 12 -19.21 -14.78 4.85
CA PRO A 12 -20.22 -14.79 5.91
C PRO A 12 -19.53 -14.69 7.27
N HIS A 13 -20.12 -13.92 8.19
CA HIS A 13 -19.60 -13.69 9.54
C HIS A 13 -18.17 -13.12 9.60
N ALA A 14 -17.70 -12.42 8.56
CA ALA A 14 -16.36 -11.85 8.52
C ALA A 14 -16.02 -10.92 9.70
N ALA A 15 -17.03 -10.31 10.34
CA ALA A 15 -16.86 -9.50 11.54
C ALA A 15 -16.31 -10.30 12.72
N ASN A 16 -16.61 -11.60 12.80
CA ASN A 16 -16.10 -12.48 13.87
C ASN A 16 -14.61 -12.80 13.69
N CYS A 17 -14.05 -12.55 12.51
CA CYS A 17 -12.63 -12.72 12.23
C CYS A 17 -11.82 -11.46 12.59
N LEU A 18 -12.48 -10.34 12.93
CA LEU A 18 -11.80 -9.13 13.37
C LEU A 18 -11.40 -9.22 14.83
N LYS A 19 -10.31 -8.53 15.18
CA LYS A 19 -9.96 -8.31 16.58
C LYS A 19 -11.01 -7.41 17.23
N SER A 20 -11.17 -7.53 18.55
CA SER A 20 -12.18 -6.80 19.33
C SER A 20 -12.09 -5.27 19.20
N ASP A 21 -10.93 -4.73 18.85
CA ASP A 21 -10.63 -3.31 18.68
C ASP A 21 -10.66 -2.84 17.21
N VAL A 22 -10.95 -3.74 16.26
CA VAL A 22 -10.92 -3.44 14.82
C VAL A 22 -12.33 -3.51 14.23
N THR A 23 -12.71 -2.48 13.48
CA THR A 23 -13.99 -2.44 12.75
C THR A 23 -13.76 -2.37 11.24
N PHE A 24 -14.70 -2.91 10.46
CA PHE A 24 -14.67 -2.77 8.99
C PHE A 24 -14.68 -1.31 8.55
N GLU A 25 -15.36 -0.41 9.28
CA GLU A 25 -15.36 1.02 8.95
C GLU A 25 -13.95 1.62 9.05
N ALA A 26 -13.19 1.27 10.10
CA ALA A 26 -11.80 1.72 10.24
C ALA A 26 -10.90 1.13 9.14
N LEU A 27 -11.16 -0.11 8.72
CA LEU A 27 -10.44 -0.75 7.62
C LEU A 27 -10.80 -0.16 6.26
N ASP A 28 -12.07 0.18 6.02
CA ASP A 28 -12.54 0.84 4.79
C ASP A 28 -11.85 2.19 4.61
N LYS A 29 -11.77 3.01 5.67
CA LYS A 29 -11.05 4.29 5.64
C LYS A 29 -9.57 4.12 5.28
N ARG A 30 -8.93 3.03 5.74
CA ARG A 30 -7.54 2.72 5.39
C ARG A 30 -7.39 2.22 3.96
N ALA A 31 -8.29 1.35 3.51
CA ALA A 31 -8.28 0.81 2.16
C ALA A 31 -8.52 1.91 1.10
N ALA A 32 -9.36 2.89 1.41
CA ALA A 32 -9.65 4.02 0.53
C ALA A 32 -8.61 5.15 0.60
N ALA A 33 -7.61 5.08 1.50
CA ALA A 33 -6.67 6.18 1.72
C ALA A 33 -5.73 6.40 0.53
N ILE A 34 -5.36 5.32 -0.18
CA ILE A 34 -4.47 5.36 -1.34
C ILE A 34 -4.97 4.30 -2.34
N SER A 35 -5.21 4.70 -3.59
CA SER A 35 -5.53 3.74 -4.65
C SER A 35 -4.29 2.95 -5.08
N ASP A 36 -4.51 1.76 -5.64
CA ASP A 36 -3.41 0.92 -6.17
C ASP A 36 -2.55 1.67 -7.20
N ASN A 37 -3.18 2.52 -8.02
CA ASN A 37 -2.48 3.33 -9.03
C ASN A 37 -1.61 4.42 -8.40
N GLU A 38 -2.11 5.08 -7.35
CA GLU A 38 -1.32 6.08 -6.62
C GLU A 38 -0.15 5.44 -5.89
N ALA A 39 -0.35 4.27 -5.26
CA ALA A 39 0.72 3.51 -4.63
C ALA A 39 1.79 3.10 -5.66
N ALA A 40 1.38 2.61 -6.84
CA ALA A 40 2.30 2.28 -7.93
C ALA A 40 3.10 3.51 -8.38
N GLN A 41 2.44 4.65 -8.56
CA GLN A 41 3.08 5.90 -8.95
C GLN A 41 4.11 6.37 -7.90
N GLN A 42 3.73 6.36 -6.61
CA GLN A 42 4.64 6.72 -5.51
C GLN A 42 5.87 5.80 -5.46
N LEU A 43 5.67 4.49 -5.65
CA LEU A 43 6.76 3.52 -5.71
C LEU A 43 7.71 3.81 -6.90
N HIS A 44 7.16 4.09 -8.08
CA HIS A 44 7.97 4.43 -9.25
C HIS A 44 8.77 5.72 -9.04
N GLU A 45 8.18 6.75 -8.44
CA GLU A 45 8.89 8.00 -8.16
C GLU A 45 9.98 7.83 -7.09
N ALA A 46 9.70 7.09 -6.01
CA ALA A 46 10.68 6.73 -4.99
C ALA A 46 11.85 5.95 -5.60
N ARG A 47 11.54 4.96 -6.46
CA ARG A 47 12.53 4.18 -7.21
C ARG A 47 13.40 5.08 -8.09
N LYS A 48 12.81 5.97 -8.89
CA LYS A 48 13.58 6.93 -9.74
C LYS A 48 14.49 7.82 -8.89
N LYS A 49 14.00 8.33 -7.75
CA LYS A 49 14.80 9.16 -6.83
C LYS A 49 15.99 8.38 -6.25
N LEU A 50 15.77 7.13 -5.84
CA LEU A 50 16.83 6.25 -5.33
C LEU A 50 17.91 6.02 -6.38
N PHE A 51 17.53 5.63 -7.60
CA PHE A 51 18.51 5.38 -8.68
C PHE A 51 19.31 6.63 -9.07
N ARG A 52 18.66 7.81 -9.13
CA ARG A 52 19.38 9.09 -9.34
C ARG A 52 20.41 9.36 -8.25
N SER A 53 20.10 9.07 -6.98
CA SER A 53 21.02 9.26 -5.86
C SER A 53 22.21 8.29 -5.85
N ILE A 54 22.02 7.07 -6.36
CA ILE A 54 23.11 6.09 -6.51
C ILE A 54 24.03 6.51 -7.65
N ASN A 55 23.46 6.87 -8.81
CA ASN A 55 24.25 7.26 -9.98
C ASN A 55 25.05 8.57 -9.76
N ARG A 56 24.51 9.54 -9.01
CA ARG A 56 25.27 10.74 -8.61
C ARG A 56 26.49 10.44 -7.73
N ARG A 57 26.47 9.35 -6.96
CA ARG A 57 27.62 8.96 -6.12
C ARG A 57 28.74 8.31 -6.95
N SER A 58 28.42 7.63 -8.04
CA SER A 58 29.44 7.01 -8.91
C SER A 58 30.21 8.01 -9.78
N THR A 59 29.72 9.23 -9.96
CA THR A 59 30.40 10.29 -10.74
C THR A 59 31.32 11.19 -9.90
N HIS A 60 31.58 10.82 -8.64
CA HIS A 60 32.58 11.43 -7.77
C HIS A 60 33.58 10.36 -7.32
N ALA A 61 34.31 9.80 -8.29
CA ALA A 61 35.61 9.20 -8.05
C ALA A 61 36.66 10.24 -8.46
N ALA A 62 37.48 10.65 -7.50
CA ALA A 62 38.62 11.56 -7.68
C ALA A 62 39.74 10.87 -8.47
#